data_AF-A0A653R131-F1
#
_entry.id   AF-A0A653R131-F1
#
_cell.length_a   1.000
_cell.length_b   1.000
_cell.length_c   1.000
_cell.angle_alpha   90.00
_cell.angle_beta   90.00
_cell.angle_gamma   90.00
#
_symmetry.space_group_name_H-M   'P 1'
#
loop_
_entity.id
_entity.type
_entity.pdbx_description
1 polymer ?
#
loop_
_entity_poly.entity_id
_entity_poly.type
_entity_poly.pdbx_seq_one_letter_code
_entity_poly.pdbx_strand_id
1 'polypeptide(L)'
;MSEKKNVETNTKTKNEKLLELENVIYTYPEKELLPYFFEEFKHGKNKEHYKDSIENLHNLDIECIEFAISRFSYIDNNKDPNRRYLSIIVPLFIAYLSFQYKLIPNKLIWSLFVAVSILWLMKELNKDRKDRSIASSMLKTFEQVHTRKQKDNK
;
A
#
# COMPACT_ATOMS: atom_id res chain seq x y z
N MET A 1 39.49 -22.61 -2.63
CA MET A 1 39.70 -21.18 -2.30
C MET A 1 38.63 -20.24 -2.90
N SER A 2 37.60 -20.73 -3.60
CA SER A 2 36.50 -19.91 -4.14
C SER A 2 35.23 -19.85 -3.26
N GLU A 3 34.99 -20.83 -2.39
CA GLU A 3 33.80 -20.84 -1.50
C GLU A 3 33.80 -19.69 -0.49
N LYS A 4 34.94 -19.40 0.17
CA LYS A 4 35.03 -18.31 1.15
C LYS A 4 34.71 -16.94 0.55
N LYS A 5 35.12 -16.69 -0.70
CA LYS A 5 34.91 -15.40 -1.38
C LYS A 5 33.46 -15.20 -1.78
N ASN A 6 32.77 -16.27 -2.22
CA ASN A 6 31.34 -16.23 -2.56
C ASN A 6 30.43 -16.10 -1.34
N VAL A 7 30.81 -16.68 -0.20
CA VAL A 7 30.06 -16.54 1.05
C VAL A 7 30.15 -15.10 1.58
N GLU A 8 31.33 -14.48 1.54
CA GLU A 8 31.52 -13.08 1.96
C GLU A 8 30.72 -12.07 1.12
N THR A 9 30.67 -12.22 -0.21
CA THR A 9 29.86 -11.35 -1.07
C THR A 9 28.37 -11.54 -0.83
N ASN A 10 27.88 -12.77 -0.72
CA ASN A 10 26.45 -13.03 -0.47
C ASN A 10 25.97 -12.48 0.88
N THR A 11 26.82 -12.53 1.91
CA THR A 11 26.47 -12.03 3.25
C THR A 11 26.38 -10.50 3.26
N LYS A 12 27.27 -9.80 2.54
CA LYS A 12 27.20 -8.34 2.37
C LYS A 12 25.93 -7.92 1.64
N THR A 13 25.63 -8.56 0.51
CA THR A 13 24.43 -8.23 -0.29
C THR A 13 23.14 -8.48 0.50
N LYS A 14 23.09 -9.53 1.34
CA LYS A 14 21.94 -9.82 2.22
C LYS A 14 21.75 -8.73 3.28
N ASN A 15 22.84 -8.28 3.93
CA ASN A 15 22.77 -7.20 4.91
C ASN A 15 22.38 -5.85 4.30
N GLU A 16 22.86 -5.54 3.09
CA GLU A 16 22.47 -4.32 2.37
C GLU A 16 20.96 -4.30 2.08
N LYS A 17 20.41 -5.42 1.60
CA LYS A 17 18.97 -5.55 1.36
C LYS A 17 18.12 -5.44 2.63
N LEU A 18 18.61 -5.96 3.76
CA LEU A 18 17.90 -5.84 5.04
C LEU A 18 17.85 -4.39 5.53
N LEU A 19 18.99 -3.70 5.46
CA LEU A 19 19.07 -2.28 5.80
C LEU A 19 18.20 -1.43 4.87
N GLU A 20 18.15 -1.76 3.58
CA GLU A 20 17.27 -1.09 2.63
C GLU A 20 15.80 -1.28 3.02
N LEU A 21 15.37 -2.51 3.30
CA LEU A 21 13.98 -2.81 3.67
C LEU A 21 13.56 -2.11 4.97
N GLU A 22 14.45 -2.12 5.96
CA GLU A 22 14.25 -1.41 7.22
C GLU A 22 14.13 0.10 7.00
N ASN A 23 15.06 0.67 6.21
CA ASN A 23 15.03 2.09 5.87
C ASN A 23 13.74 2.47 5.14
N VAL A 24 13.29 1.65 4.18
CA VAL A 24 12.01 1.86 3.49
C VAL A 24 10.85 1.86 4.49
N ILE A 25 10.81 0.89 5.41
CA ILE A 25 9.76 0.77 6.42
C ILE A 25 9.69 2.01 7.31
N TYR A 26 10.83 2.58 7.72
CA TYR A 26 10.86 3.72 8.64
C TYR A 26 10.75 5.09 7.95
N THR A 27 11.33 5.26 6.76
CA THR A 27 11.53 6.61 6.19
C THR A 27 10.64 6.92 5.00
N TYR A 28 10.27 5.92 4.19
CA TYR A 28 9.58 6.22 2.92
C TYR A 28 8.18 6.76 3.19
N PRO A 29 7.70 7.81 2.49
CA PRO A 29 6.31 8.24 2.58
C PRO A 29 5.36 7.19 2.00
N GLU A 30 4.08 7.21 2.39
CA GLU A 30 3.08 6.22 1.93
C GLU A 30 3.02 6.08 0.39
N LYS A 31 3.21 7.20 -0.32
CA LYS A 31 3.18 7.27 -1.79
C LYS A 31 4.29 6.46 -2.46
N GLU A 32 5.39 6.23 -1.76
CA GLU A 32 6.58 5.50 -2.25
C GLU A 32 6.67 4.11 -1.61
N LEU A 33 6.23 3.99 -0.35
CA LEU A 33 6.13 2.73 0.39
C LEU A 33 5.26 1.70 -0.33
N LEU A 34 4.03 2.09 -0.72
CA LEU A 34 3.08 1.15 -1.32
C LEU A 34 3.54 0.63 -2.69
N PRO A 35 4.05 1.47 -3.62
CA PRO A 35 4.64 0.98 -4.85
C PRO A 35 5.85 0.06 -4.62
N TYR A 36 6.75 0.41 -3.69
CA TYR A 36 7.91 -0.43 -3.36
C TYR A 36 7.49 -1.84 -2.98
N PHE A 37 6.62 -1.95 -1.98
CA PHE A 37 6.15 -3.26 -1.51
C PHE A 37 5.26 -3.99 -2.53
N PHE A 38 4.51 -3.25 -3.35
CA PHE A 38 3.76 -3.85 -4.44
C PHE A 38 4.66 -4.46 -5.51
N GLU A 39 5.77 -3.81 -5.85
CA GLU A 39 6.73 -4.33 -6.81
C GLU A 39 7.52 -5.51 -6.25
N GLU A 40 8.00 -5.38 -5.01
CA GLU A 40 8.79 -6.39 -4.31
C GLU A 40 7.99 -7.69 -4.09
N PHE A 41 6.72 -7.58 -3.71
CA PHE A 41 5.84 -8.73 -3.42
C PHE A 41 4.83 -9.02 -4.53
N LYS A 42 5.06 -8.51 -5.75
CA LYS A 42 4.14 -8.71 -6.87
C LYS A 42 3.93 -10.20 -7.14
N HIS A 43 2.74 -10.70 -6.80
CA HIS A 43 2.34 -12.08 -7.10
C HIS A 43 2.50 -12.39 -8.59
N GLY A 44 3.23 -13.47 -8.90
CA GLY A 44 3.31 -14.05 -10.25
C GLY A 44 4.55 -13.71 -11.09
N LYS A 45 5.52 -12.93 -10.61
CA LYS A 45 6.78 -12.69 -11.35
C LYS A 45 7.77 -13.86 -11.26
N ASN A 46 8.14 -14.28 -10.04
CA ASN A 46 9.04 -15.40 -9.81
C ASN A 46 8.84 -15.94 -8.38
N LYS A 47 8.66 -17.26 -8.24
CA LYS A 47 8.48 -17.94 -6.95
C LYS A 47 9.70 -17.80 -6.04
N GLU A 48 10.90 -17.82 -6.61
CA GLU A 48 12.16 -17.68 -5.86
C GLU A 48 12.26 -16.28 -5.28
N HIS A 49 12.05 -15.25 -6.09
CA HIS A 49 12.01 -13.86 -5.63
C HIS A 49 11.02 -13.65 -4.49
N TYR A 50 9.81 -14.20 -4.58
CA TYR A 50 8.83 -14.09 -3.50
C TYR A 50 9.32 -14.76 -2.20
N LYS A 51 9.97 -15.92 -2.29
CA LYS A 51 10.55 -16.59 -1.12
C LYS A 51 11.67 -15.77 -0.50
N ASP A 52 12.57 -15.23 -1.33
CA ASP A 52 13.68 -14.40 -0.89
C ASP A 52 13.18 -13.14 -0.17
N SER A 53 12.17 -12.45 -0.73
CA SER A 53 11.57 -11.28 -0.10
C SER A 53 10.91 -11.62 1.25
N ILE A 54 10.25 -12.78 1.37
CA ILE A 54 9.68 -13.25 2.63
C ILE A 54 10.77 -13.61 3.65
N GLU A 55 11.88 -14.22 3.21
CA GLU A 55 13.02 -14.51 4.07
C GLU A 55 13.65 -13.22 4.59
N ASN A 56 13.81 -12.21 3.73
CA ASN A 56 14.31 -10.90 4.14
C ASN A 56 13.40 -10.25 5.19
N LEU A 57 12.08 -10.31 4.99
CA LEU A 57 11.12 -9.86 6.01
C LEU A 57 11.26 -10.60 7.35
N HIS A 58 11.50 -11.91 7.31
CA HIS A 58 11.69 -12.70 8.54
C HIS A 58 12.97 -12.33 9.29
N ASN A 59 14.02 -11.94 8.54
CA ASN A 59 15.30 -11.54 9.13
C ASN A 59 15.26 -10.14 9.75
N LEU A 60 14.29 -9.28 9.40
CA LEU A 60 14.10 -7.97 10.05
C LEU A 60 13.79 -8.10 11.54
N ASP A 61 14.28 -7.18 12.37
CA ASP A 61 13.98 -7.15 13.79
C ASP A 61 12.48 -7.11 14.07
N ILE A 62 12.08 -7.74 15.18
CA ILE A 62 10.66 -7.89 15.51
C ILE A 62 9.97 -6.53 15.69
N GLU A 63 10.69 -5.56 16.23
CA GLU A 63 10.24 -4.16 16.40
C GLU A 63 9.99 -3.49 15.05
N CYS A 64 10.83 -3.76 14.04
CA CYS A 64 10.64 -3.27 12.67
C CYS A 64 9.38 -3.87 12.05
N ILE A 65 9.13 -5.16 12.27
CA ILE A 65 7.92 -5.85 11.80
C ILE A 65 6.67 -5.28 12.50
N GLU A 66 6.70 -5.06 13.81
CA GLU A 66 5.58 -4.45 14.56
C GLU A 66 5.29 -3.02 14.10
N PHE A 67 6.33 -2.23 13.86
CA PHE A 67 6.19 -0.90 13.29
C PHE A 67 5.55 -0.94 11.90
N ALA A 68 6.00 -1.86 11.03
CA ALA A 68 5.40 -2.05 9.72
C ALA A 68 3.91 -2.43 9.82
N ILE A 69 3.54 -3.36 10.72
CA ILE A 69 2.12 -3.73 10.96
C ILE A 69 1.29 -2.50 11.35
N SER A 70 1.76 -1.72 12.32
CA SER A 70 1.09 -0.48 12.74
C SER A 70 0.90 0.49 11.57
N ARG A 71 1.96 0.68 10.78
CA ARG A 71 1.97 1.59 9.63
C ARG A 71 1.01 1.14 8.53
N PHE A 72 1.04 -0.14 8.14
CA PHE A 72 0.14 -0.67 7.11
C PHE A 72 -1.32 -0.74 7.57
N SER A 73 -1.56 -1.00 8.87
CA SER A 73 -2.89 -0.92 9.47
C SER A 73 -3.46 0.50 9.45
N TYR A 74 -2.63 1.51 9.75
CA TYR A 74 -3.02 2.91 9.63
C TYR A 74 -3.44 3.27 8.19
N ILE A 75 -2.66 2.85 7.20
CA ILE A 75 -2.95 3.10 5.78
C ILE A 75 -4.25 2.42 5.35
N ASP A 76 -4.44 1.14 5.67
CA ASP A 76 -5.65 0.38 5.33
C ASP A 76 -6.91 1.03 5.94
N ASN A 77 -6.82 1.44 7.21
CA ASN A 77 -7.91 2.11 7.92
C ASN A 77 -8.23 3.51 7.36
N ASN A 78 -7.22 4.31 7.01
CA ASN A 78 -7.41 5.68 6.50
C ASN A 78 -7.95 5.73 5.07
N LYS A 79 -7.67 4.69 4.28
CA LYS A 79 -8.17 4.55 2.90
C LYS A 79 -9.53 3.84 2.85
N ASP A 80 -10.16 3.56 4.00
CA ASP A 80 -11.50 2.99 4.04
C ASP A 80 -12.58 4.01 3.57
N PRO A 81 -13.29 3.74 2.46
CA PRO A 81 -14.35 4.61 1.96
C PRO A 81 -15.46 4.86 2.98
N ASN A 82 -15.76 3.87 3.84
CA ASN A 82 -16.82 3.96 4.84
C ASN A 82 -16.47 4.95 5.96
N ARG A 83 -15.18 5.16 6.23
CA ARG A 83 -14.71 6.13 7.23
C ARG A 83 -14.66 7.56 6.70
N ARG A 84 -14.56 7.75 5.38
CA ARG A 84 -14.48 9.10 4.77
C ARG A 84 -15.83 9.78 4.55
N TYR A 85 -16.88 9.32 5.23
CA TYR A 85 -18.24 9.87 5.12
C TYR A 85 -18.79 9.93 3.69
N LEU A 86 -18.24 9.15 2.75
CA LEU A 86 -18.64 9.17 1.34
C LEU A 86 -20.13 8.83 1.18
N SER A 87 -20.67 7.98 2.05
CA SER A 87 -22.10 7.65 2.08
C SER A 87 -23.01 8.84 2.38
N ILE A 88 -22.51 9.87 3.06
CA ILE A 88 -23.25 11.10 3.41
C ILE A 88 -22.94 12.21 2.41
N ILE A 89 -21.67 12.37 2.04
CA ILE A 89 -21.20 13.44 1.14
C ILE A 89 -21.74 13.23 -0.28
N VAL A 90 -21.76 11.99 -0.78
CA VAL A 90 -22.18 11.71 -2.16
C VAL A 90 -23.65 12.08 -2.41
N PRO A 91 -24.63 11.67 -1.58
CA PRO A 91 -26.03 12.09 -1.75
C PRO A 91 -26.22 13.62 -1.67
N LEU A 92 -25.55 14.29 -0.72
CA LEU A 92 -25.61 15.75 -0.59
C LEU A 92 -25.04 16.45 -1.82
N PHE A 93 -23.94 15.95 -2.37
CA PHE A 93 -23.33 16.46 -3.58
C PHE A 93 -24.24 16.27 -4.80
N ILE A 94 -24.90 15.11 -4.93
CA ILE A 94 -25.87 14.86 -6.01
C ILE A 94 -27.07 15.81 -5.90
N ALA A 95 -27.59 16.03 -4.69
CA ALA A 95 -28.67 16.98 -4.46
C ALA A 95 -28.28 18.41 -4.85
N TYR A 96 -27.06 18.84 -4.49
CA TYR A 96 -26.49 20.13 -4.89
C TYR A 96 -26.38 20.26 -6.42
N LEU A 97 -25.83 19.25 -7.11
CA LEU A 97 -25.73 19.25 -8.57
C LEU A 97 -27.10 19.34 -9.24
N SER A 98 -28.10 18.64 -8.69
CA SER A 98 -29.48 18.64 -9.19
C SER A 98 -30.14 20.00 -9.04
N PHE A 99 -29.86 20.72 -7.94
CA PHE A 99 -30.32 22.08 -7.73
C PHE A 99 -29.68 23.06 -8.73
N GLN A 100 -28.35 23.02 -8.87
CA GLN A 100 -27.62 23.89 -9.80
C GLN A 100 -28.03 23.69 -11.27
N TYR A 101 -28.31 22.44 -11.67
CA TYR A 101 -28.78 22.13 -13.02
C TYR A 101 -30.08 22.87 -13.40
N LYS A 102 -30.94 23.17 -12.42
CA LYS A 102 -32.18 23.92 -12.66
C LYS A 102 -31.93 25.42 -12.89
N LEU A 103 -30.85 25.97 -12.35
CA LEU A 103 -30.54 27.40 -12.39
C LEU A 103 -29.68 27.79 -13.59
N ILE A 104 -28.97 26.84 -14.21
CA ILE A 104 -28.01 27.12 -15.28
C ILE A 104 -28.70 27.03 -16.66
N PRO A 105 -28.69 28.11 -17.46
CA PRO A 105 -29.32 28.12 -18.77
C PRO A 105 -28.57 27.24 -19.79
N ASN A 106 -27.24 27.20 -19.73
CA ASN A 106 -26.42 26.40 -20.64
C ASN A 106 -26.15 24.99 -20.08
N LYS A 107 -27.14 24.12 -20.24
CA LYS A 107 -27.13 22.74 -19.72
C LYS A 107 -26.02 21.86 -20.29
N LEU A 108 -25.61 22.09 -21.54
CA LEU A 108 -24.56 21.31 -22.22
C LEU A 108 -23.20 21.49 -21.54
N ILE A 109 -22.77 22.75 -21.34
CA ILE A 109 -21.49 23.05 -20.69
C ILE A 109 -21.47 22.53 -19.24
N TRP A 110 -22.58 22.69 -18.52
CA TRP A 110 -22.70 22.17 -17.16
C TRP A 110 -22.60 20.63 -17.11
N SER A 111 -23.29 19.95 -18.03
CA SER A 111 -23.25 18.48 -18.09
C SER A 111 -21.84 17.95 -18.36
N LEU A 112 -21.08 18.64 -19.22
CA LEU A 112 -19.67 18.32 -19.49
C LEU A 112 -18.81 18.52 -18.23
N PHE A 113 -18.97 19.63 -17.53
CA PHE A 113 -18.25 19.92 -16.29
C PHE A 113 -18.51 18.85 -15.21
N VAL A 114 -19.77 18.46 -15.04
CA VAL A 114 -20.16 17.42 -14.08
C VAL A 114 -19.55 16.07 -14.47
N ALA A 115 -19.62 15.69 -15.76
CA ALA A 115 -19.05 14.44 -16.24
C ALA A 115 -17.53 14.35 -15.98
N VAL A 116 -16.79 15.43 -16.26
CA VAL A 116 -15.34 15.50 -15.98
C VAL A 116 -15.05 15.39 -14.48
N SER A 117 -15.85 16.08 -13.64
CA SER A 117 -15.70 16.03 -12.19
C SER A 117 -15.92 14.63 -11.63
N ILE A 118 -16.94 13.91 -12.14
CA ILE A 118 -17.22 12.52 -11.74
C ILE A 118 -16.07 11.60 -12.17
N LEU A 119 -15.56 11.73 -13.40
CA LEU A 119 -14.43 10.93 -13.86
C LEU A 119 -13.18 11.15 -13.00
N TRP A 120 -12.91 12.40 -12.64
CA TRP A 120 -11.80 12.75 -11.76
C TRP A 120 -11.97 12.13 -10.35
N LEU A 121 -13.16 12.25 -9.75
CA LEU A 121 -13.48 11.63 -8.46
C LEU A 121 -13.32 10.10 -8.49
N MET A 122 -13.84 9.45 -9.54
CA MET A 122 -13.73 8.00 -9.72
C MET A 122 -12.28 7.54 -9.84
N LYS A 123 -11.43 8.33 -10.52
CA LYS A 123 -9.99 8.04 -10.61
C LYS A 123 -9.32 8.07 -9.24
N GLU A 124 -9.63 9.05 -8.40
CA GLU A 124 -9.05 9.15 -7.06
C GLU A 124 -9.54 8.02 -6.15
N LEU A 125 -10.85 7.71 -6.19
CA LEU A 125 -11.42 6.57 -5.43
C LEU A 125 -10.80 5.24 -5.84
N ASN A 126 -10.58 5.02 -7.15
CA ASN A 126 -9.96 3.80 -7.64
C ASN A 126 -8.49 3.69 -7.21
N LYS A 127 -7.77 4.82 -7.18
CA LYS A 127 -6.40 4.88 -6.67
C LYS A 127 -6.37 4.53 -5.18
N ASP A 128 -7.23 5.14 -4.37
CA ASP A 128 -7.33 4.83 -2.94
C ASP A 128 -7.67 3.36 -2.69
N ARG A 129 -8.59 2.78 -3.46
CA ARG A 129 -8.93 1.34 -3.39
C ARG A 129 -7.74 0.46 -3.72
N LYS A 130 -6.97 0.79 -4.76
CA LYS A 130 -5.76 0.03 -5.14
C LYS A 130 -4.72 0.09 -4.04
N ASP A 131 -4.44 1.29 -3.53
CA ASP A 131 -3.48 1.50 -2.45
C ASP A 131 -3.89 0.75 -1.17
N ARG A 132 -5.17 0.79 -0.82
CA ARG A 132 -5.73 0.01 0.30
C ARG A 132 -5.54 -1.49 0.10
N SER A 133 -5.81 -1.99 -1.11
CA SER A 133 -5.63 -3.40 -1.42
C SER A 133 -4.17 -3.84 -1.24
N ILE A 134 -3.21 -3.01 -1.64
CA ILE A 134 -1.78 -3.25 -1.43
C ILE A 134 -1.49 -3.26 0.07
N ALA A 135 -1.94 -2.24 0.80
CA ALA A 135 -1.70 -2.11 2.23
C ALA A 135 -2.26 -3.29 3.03
N SER A 136 -3.50 -3.70 2.75
CA SER A 136 -4.14 -4.84 3.40
C SER A 136 -3.44 -6.17 3.08
N SER A 137 -2.97 -6.35 1.85
CA SER A 137 -2.19 -7.53 1.48
C SER A 137 -0.87 -7.58 2.24
N MET A 138 -0.15 -6.47 2.30
CA MET A 138 1.12 -6.40 3.01
C MET A 138 0.96 -6.54 4.52
N LEU A 139 -0.08 -5.94 5.10
CA LEU A 139 -0.42 -6.10 6.51
C LEU A 139 -0.50 -7.59 6.88
N LYS A 140 -1.27 -8.37 6.12
CA LYS A 140 -1.37 -9.83 6.32
C LYS A 140 -0.03 -10.54 6.19
N THR A 141 0.80 -10.13 5.23
CA THR A 141 2.15 -10.68 5.07
C THR A 141 3.01 -10.42 6.30
N PHE A 142 3.04 -9.18 6.81
CA PHE A 142 3.79 -8.83 8.01
C PHE A 142 3.25 -9.56 9.25
N GLU A 143 1.93 -9.67 9.44
CA GLU A 143 1.31 -10.43 10.53
C GLU A 143 1.69 -11.92 10.48
N GLN A 144 1.73 -12.52 9.29
CA GLN A 144 2.16 -13.90 9.10
C GLN A 144 3.64 -14.10 9.46
N VAL A 145 4.51 -13.19 9.00
CA VAL A 145 5.95 -13.23 9.29
C VAL A 145 6.20 -13.05 10.78
N HIS A 146 5.55 -12.06 11.40
CA HIS A 146 5.60 -11.80 12.83
C HIS A 146 5.21 -13.05 13.65
N THR A 147 4.09 -13.69 13.30
CA THR A 147 3.61 -14.89 13.99
C THR A 147 4.59 -16.07 13.86
N ARG A 148 5.26 -16.22 12.71
CA ARG A 148 6.29 -17.25 12.53
C ARG A 148 7.52 -16.97 13.38
N LYS A 149 8.03 -15.73 13.33
CA LYS A 149 9.19 -15.32 14.11
C LYS A 149 8.98 -15.46 15.63
N GLN A 150 7.77 -15.15 16.11
CA GLN A 150 7.42 -15.36 17.52
C GLN A 150 7.37 -16.84 17.93
N LYS A 151 7.09 -17.76 17.00
CA LYS A 151 7.14 -19.20 17.27
C LYS A 151 8.56 -19.71 17.29
N ASP A 152 9.42 -19.23 16.39
CA ASP A 152 10.81 -19.66 16.30
C ASP A 152 11.65 -19.15 17.49
N ASN A 153 11.24 -18.03 18.11
CA ASN A 153 11.87 -17.47 19.32
C ASN A 153 11.35 -18.07 20.65
N LYS A 154 10.38 -18.98 20.62
CA LYS A 154 9.80 -19.66 21.80
C LYS A 154 10.30 -21.09 21.92
#